data_AF-A0A968SXW3-F1
#
_entry.id   AF-A0A968SXW3-F1
#
_cell.length_a   1.000
_cell.length_b   1.000
_cell.length_c   1.000
_cell.angle_alpha   90.00
_cell.angle_beta   90.00
_cell.angle_gamma   90.00
#
_symmetry.space_group_name_H-M   'P 1'
#
loop_
_entity.id
_entity.type
_entity.pdbx_description
1 polymer ?
#
loop_
_entity_poly.entity_id
_entity_poly.type
_entity_poly.pdbx_seq_one_letter_code
_entity_poly.pdbx_strand_id
1 'polypeptide(L)'
;MKIRQHPRMHGILIGDEVYCYPQHLYARVVETFPAAVCVKVAMLSINGHLELITSPQLWRADDIENLSVCRYCGTRENVRVDATTGVPFRVCTSCKPT
;
A
#
# COMPACT_ATOMS: atom_id res chain seq x y z
N MET A 1 -12.39 -9.37 -25.17
CA MET A 1 -11.18 -9.53 -24.33
C MET A 1 -11.59 -9.31 -22.88
N LYS A 2 -11.48 -10.30 -21.98
CA LYS A 2 -11.77 -10.11 -20.56
C LYS A 2 -10.48 -9.67 -19.86
N ILE A 3 -10.44 -8.45 -19.34
CA ILE A 3 -9.32 -7.98 -18.50
C ILE A 3 -9.30 -8.84 -17.25
N ARG A 4 -8.20 -9.55 -17.01
CA ARG A 4 -8.02 -10.36 -15.79
C ARG A 4 -7.40 -9.49 -14.71
N GLN A 5 -7.96 -9.56 -13.51
CA GLN A 5 -7.39 -8.89 -12.35
C GLN A 5 -6.07 -9.59 -11.97
N HIS A 6 -5.05 -8.78 -11.69
CA HIS A 6 -3.78 -9.24 -11.19
C HIS A 6 -3.96 -9.87 -9.80
N PRO A 7 -3.33 -11.02 -9.48
CA PRO A 7 -3.57 -11.72 -8.21
C PRO A 7 -3.34 -10.85 -6.97
N ARG A 8 -2.33 -9.97 -7.00
CA ARG A 8 -2.03 -9.05 -5.89
C ARG A 8 -3.06 -7.94 -5.70
N MET A 9 -3.86 -7.64 -6.72
CA MET A 9 -4.95 -6.68 -6.58
C MET A 9 -6.14 -7.26 -5.82
N HIS A 10 -6.17 -8.59 -5.62
CA HIS A 10 -7.21 -9.24 -4.84
C HIS A 10 -7.10 -8.80 -3.38
N GLY A 11 -8.09 -8.03 -2.92
CA GLY A 11 -8.16 -7.55 -1.54
C GLY A 11 -7.49 -6.21 -1.28
N ILE A 12 -6.96 -5.50 -2.30
CA ILE A 12 -6.60 -4.08 -2.15
C ILE A 12 -7.85 -3.23 -2.32
N LEU A 13 -8.12 -2.36 -1.35
CA LEU A 13 -9.29 -1.48 -1.31
C LEU A 13 -8.88 -0.01 -1.28
N ILE A 14 -9.80 0.86 -1.69
CA ILE A 14 -9.67 2.31 -1.48
C ILE A 14 -9.51 2.57 0.02
N GLY A 15 -8.56 3.43 0.38
CA GLY A 15 -8.22 3.72 1.76
C GLY A 15 -7.10 2.84 2.34
N ASP A 16 -6.73 1.75 1.67
CA ASP A 16 -5.60 0.93 2.11
C ASP A 16 -4.29 1.71 2.02
N GLU A 17 -3.43 1.49 3.01
CA GLU A 17 -2.03 1.89 2.99
C GLU A 17 -1.24 0.89 2.15
N VAL A 18 -0.50 1.40 1.18
CA VAL A 18 0.38 0.63 0.31
C VAL A 18 1.79 1.20 0.35
N TYR A 19 2.77 0.31 0.20
CA TYR A 19 4.17 0.67 0.03
C TYR A 19 4.61 0.37 -1.38
N CYS A 20 5.30 1.31 -2.04
CA CYS A 20 5.90 1.08 -3.34
C CYS A 20 7.40 0.79 -3.20
N TYR A 21 7.82 -0.39 -3.63
CA TYR A 21 9.22 -0.83 -3.52
C TYR A 21 10.19 0.05 -4.32
N PRO A 22 9.94 0.39 -5.61
CA PRO A 22 10.92 1.13 -6.40
C PRO A 22 11.13 2.57 -5.93
N GLN A 23 10.10 3.22 -5.40
CA GLN A 23 10.16 4.61 -4.94
C GLN A 23 10.43 4.72 -3.43
N HIS A 24 10.35 3.60 -2.69
CA HIS A 24 10.41 3.57 -1.23
C HIS A 24 9.41 4.52 -0.54
N LEU A 25 8.21 4.63 -1.11
CA LEU A 25 7.17 5.55 -0.64
C LEU A 25 5.95 4.81 -0.07
N TYR A 26 5.34 5.41 0.93
CA TYR A 26 4.06 5.00 1.49
C TYR A 26 2.97 5.95 1.00
N ALA A 27 1.83 5.40 0.62
CA ALA A 27 0.68 6.20 0.25
C ALA A 27 -0.64 5.48 0.54
N ARG A 28 -1.74 6.23 0.49
CA ARG A 28 -3.08 5.69 0.62
C ARG A 28 -3.73 5.54 -0.76
N VAL A 29 -4.32 4.38 -1.01
CA VAL A 29 -5.05 4.09 -2.25
C VAL A 29 -6.26 5.00 -2.34
N VAL A 30 -6.38 5.71 -3.47
CA VAL A 30 -7.54 6.54 -3.81
C VAL A 30 -8.43 5.89 -4.86
N GLU A 31 -7.87 5.01 -5.69
CA GLU A 31 -8.61 4.26 -6.71
C GLU A 31 -7.89 2.95 -7.03
N THR A 32 -8.66 1.92 -7.41
CA THR A 32 -8.14 0.58 -7.73
C THR A 32 -8.44 0.21 -9.17
N PHE A 33 -7.46 -0.37 -9.86
CA PHE A 33 -7.57 -0.88 -11.22
C PHE A 33 -7.25 -2.38 -11.25
N PRO A 34 -7.55 -3.11 -12.34
CA PRO A 34 -7.27 -4.55 -12.42
C PRO A 34 -5.81 -4.95 -12.17
N ALA A 35 -4.83 -4.06 -12.43
CA ALA A 35 -3.40 -4.35 -12.27
C ALA A 35 -2.60 -3.19 -11.65
N ALA A 36 -3.27 -2.22 -11.01
CA ALA A 36 -2.63 -1.03 -10.47
C ALA A 36 -3.51 -0.34 -9.42
N VAL A 37 -2.94 0.59 -8.67
CA VAL A 37 -3.64 1.52 -7.79
C VAL A 37 -3.27 2.95 -8.15
N CYS A 38 -4.22 3.87 -8.01
CA CYS A 38 -3.90 5.28 -7.91
C CYS A 38 -3.72 5.63 -6.43
N VAL A 39 -2.68 6.41 -6.13
CA VAL A 39 -2.38 6.94 -4.80
C VAL A 39 -2.14 8.44 -4.88
N LYS A 40 -2.23 9.13 -3.74
CA LYS A 40 -1.77 10.51 -3.60
C LYS A 40 -0.52 10.54 -2.73
N VAL A 41 0.59 10.99 -3.30
CA VAL A 41 1.86 11.18 -2.58
C VAL A 41 2.00 12.66 -2.21
N ALA A 42 2.30 12.94 -0.95
CA ALA A 42 2.66 14.28 -0.51
C ALA A 42 4.18 14.48 -0.63
N MET A 43 4.59 15.54 -1.31
CA MET A 43 5.99 15.90 -1.53
C MET A 43 6.24 17.29 -0.97
N LEU A 44 7.34 17.45 -0.25
CA LEU A 44 7.77 18.73 0.28
C LEU A 44 8.72 19.39 -0.74
N SER A 45 8.32 20.53 -1.28
CA SER A 45 9.12 21.35 -2.17
C SER A 45 9.75 22.51 -1.39
N ILE A 46 11.00 22.86 -1.74
CA ILE A 46 11.77 23.96 -1.10
C ILE A 46 12.15 25.01 -2.15
N ASN A 47 11.39 25.12 -3.24
CA ASN A 47 11.67 26.09 -4.31
C ASN A 47 11.25 27.51 -3.89
N GLY A 48 12.14 28.20 -3.16
CA GLY A 48 11.95 29.58 -2.69
C GLY A 48 11.07 29.70 -1.43
N HIS A 49 10.07 28.83 -1.27
CA HIS A 49 9.27 28.67 -0.06
C HIS A 49 8.99 27.18 0.21
N LEU A 50 8.66 26.86 1.48
CA LEU A 50 8.29 25.51 1.88
C LEU A 50 6.85 25.24 1.47
N GLU A 51 6.64 24.35 0.49
CA GLU A 51 5.31 24.00 -0.02
C GLU A 51 5.08 22.49 0.04
N LEU A 52 3.89 22.08 0.50
CA LEU A 52 3.44 20.70 0.44
C LEU A 52 2.60 20.48 -0.83
N ILE A 53 3.14 19.70 -1.77
CA ILE A 53 2.48 19.40 -3.05
C ILE A 53 1.95 17.97 -3.00
N THR A 54 0.68 17.77 -3.35
CA THR A 54 0.13 16.42 -3.55
C THR A 54 0.18 16.03 -5.02
N SER A 55 0.85 14.92 -5.34
CA SER A 55 0.93 14.38 -6.69
C SER A 55 0.23 13.02 -6.77
N PRO A 56 -0.82 12.90 -7.61
CA PRO A 56 -1.40 11.61 -7.95
C PRO A 56 -0.37 10.74 -8.68
N GLN A 57 -0.25 9.48 -8.29
CA GLN A 57 0.62 8.51 -8.95
C GLN A 57 -0.12 7.19 -9.19
N LEU A 58 0.16 6.57 -10.34
CA LEU A 58 -0.31 5.24 -10.66
C LEU A 58 0.80 4.23 -10.36
N TRP A 59 0.56 3.33 -9.41
CA TRP A 59 1.51 2.29 -9.03
C TRP A 59 1.02 0.92 -9.47
N ARG A 60 1.91 0.11 -10.06
CA ARG A 60 1.55 -1.22 -10.58
C ARG A 60 1.42 -2.22 -9.45
N ALA A 61 0.59 -3.24 -9.63
CA ALA A 61 0.41 -4.31 -8.66
C ALA A 61 1.71 -5.05 -8.31
N ASP A 62 2.66 -5.11 -9.24
CA ASP A 62 3.96 -5.76 -9.02
C ASP A 62 4.91 -4.95 -8.14
N ASP A 63 4.72 -3.64 -8.10
CA ASP A 63 5.61 -2.70 -7.41
C ASP A 63 5.15 -2.40 -5.97
N ILE A 64 3.95 -2.84 -5.60
CA ILE A 64 3.32 -2.47 -4.33
C ILE A 64 3.12 -3.65 -3.37
N GLU A 65 3.13 -3.32 -2.08
CA GLU A 65 2.71 -4.18 -0.98
C GLU A 65 1.51 -3.55 -0.26
N ASN A 66 0.51 -4.35 0.09
CA ASN A 66 -0.62 -3.88 0.89
C ASN A 66 -0.31 -4.00 2.38
N LEU A 67 -0.18 -2.86 3.05
CA LEU A 67 0.13 -2.80 4.49
C LEU A 67 -1.12 -2.86 5.37
N SER A 68 -2.32 -2.92 4.78
CA SER A 68 -3.62 -2.93 5.48
C SER A 68 -4.14 -4.32 5.78
N VAL A 69 -3.42 -5.34 5.33
CA VAL A 69 -3.78 -6.74 5.49
C VAL A 69 -2.64 -7.52 6.16
N CYS A 70 -2.97 -8.69 6.68
CA CYS A 70 -1.97 -9.62 7.17
C CYS A 70 -1.05 -10.04 6.03
N ARG A 71 0.26 -9.89 6.22
CA ARG A 71 1.28 -10.28 5.26
C ARG A 71 1.19 -11.73 4.79
N TYR A 72 0.75 -12.63 5.67
CA TYR A 72 0.79 -14.07 5.40
C TYR A 72 -0.50 -14.62 4.80
N CYS A 73 -1.66 -14.12 5.21
CA CYS A 73 -2.95 -14.68 4.79
C CYS A 73 -3.91 -13.66 4.17
N GLY A 74 -3.55 -12.38 4.09
CA GLY A 74 -4.39 -11.33 3.51
C GLY A 74 -5.62 -10.94 4.35
N THR A 75 -5.83 -11.51 5.54
CA THR A 75 -6.95 -11.10 6.40
C THR A 75 -6.78 -9.67 6.89
N ARG A 76 -7.90 -8.99 7.10
CA ARG A 76 -7.97 -7.65 7.72
C ARG A 76 -8.25 -7.73 9.22
N GLU A 77 -8.63 -8.90 9.71
CA GLU A 77 -9.09 -9.08 11.08
C GLU A 77 -7.92 -9.29 12.04
N ASN A 78 -8.01 -8.65 13.21
CA ASN A 78 -7.05 -8.82 14.31
C ASN A 78 -5.58 -8.65 13.90
N VAL A 79 -5.32 -7.76 12.93
CA VAL A 79 -3.98 -7.44 12.46
C VAL A 79 -3.28 -6.46 13.41
N ARG A 80 -1.99 -6.71 13.66
CA ARG A 80 -1.14 -5.86 14.49
C ARG A 80 0.13 -5.52 13.72
N VAL A 81 0.70 -4.36 13.98
CA VAL A 81 1.98 -3.97 13.39
C VAL A 81 3.08 -4.84 14.02
N ASP A 82 3.86 -5.52 13.19
CA ASP A 82 5.02 -6.27 13.65
C ASP A 82 6.22 -5.33 13.75
N ALA A 83 6.59 -4.96 14.97
CA ALA A 83 7.69 -4.04 15.26
C ALA A 83 9.08 -4.69 15.13
N THR A 84 9.17 -6.00 14.85
CA THR A 84 10.47 -6.70 14.80
C THR A 84 11.25 -6.45 13.52
N THR A 85 10.57 -6.09 12.44
CA THR A 85 11.19 -5.75 11.17
C THR A 85 11.08 -4.25 10.96
N GLY A 86 12.16 -3.55 10.59
CA GLY A 86 12.16 -2.09 10.35
C GLY A 86 11.21 -1.59 9.25
N VAL A 87 10.39 -2.46 8.67
CA VAL A 87 9.29 -2.14 7.76
C VAL A 87 7.98 -2.55 8.46
N PRO A 88 7.01 -1.62 8.60
CA PRO A 88 5.80 -1.83 9.41
C PRO A 88 4.78 -2.71 8.67
N PHE A 89 5.07 -4.01 8.57
CA PHE A 89 4.08 -4.97 8.06
C PHE A 89 3.08 -5.32 9.16
N ARG A 90 1.85 -5.66 8.74
CA ARG A 90 0.81 -6.12 9.64
C ARG A 90 0.68 -7.64 9.61
N VAL A 91 0.46 -8.25 10.76
CA VAL A 91 0.29 -9.69 10.91
C VAL A 91 -0.92 -9.96 11.82
N CYS A 92 -1.78 -10.90 11.44
CA CYS A 92 -2.92 -11.29 12.28
C CYS A 92 -2.53 -12.26 13.39
N THR A 93 -3.32 -12.28 14.45
CA THR A 93 -3.14 -13.19 15.60
C THR A 93 -3.17 -14.67 15.23
N SER A 94 -3.83 -15.05 14.14
CA SER A 94 -3.85 -16.44 13.68
C SER A 94 -2.53 -16.87 13.02
N CYS A 95 -1.88 -15.97 12.27
CA CYS A 95 -0.62 -16.27 11.58
C CYS A 95 0.61 -16.10 12.49
N LYS A 96 0.52 -15.22 13.49
CA LYS A 96 1.53 -15.07 14.53
C LYS A 96 0.82 -14.95 15.87
N PRO A 97 0.45 -16.10 16.47
CA PRO A 97 -0.03 -16.14 17.84
C PRO A 97 1.08 -15.61 18.75
N THR A 98 0.77 -14.58 19.54
CA THR A 98 1.66 -14.05 20.58
C THR A 98 1.75 -15.00 21.75
#